data_AF-A0A812N4K0-F1
#
_entry.id   AF-A0A812N4K0-F1
#
_cell.length_a   1.000
_cell.length_b   1.000
_cell.length_c   1.000
_cell.angle_alpha   90.00
_cell.angle_beta   90.00
_cell.angle_gamma   90.00
#
_symmetry.space_group_name_H-M   'P 1'
#
loop_
_entity.id
_entity.type
_entity.pdbx_description
1 polymer ?
#
loop_
_entity_poly.entity_id
_entity_poly.type
_entity_poly.pdbx_seq_one_letter_code
_entity_poly.pdbx_strand_id
1 'polypeptide(L)'
;MPSELSTRVARFCDVSDADRDAAAEAAATNLAVQGFCVLDCGFKDKKKDVLDKARADAAALDEAEAFYRPEELVFTGLFGDEGSARIAPLNLREEPMREGLKAIDAEMTELAQVAAPFISFKMGLEIVSRARAVLHETGPLEGVIQKLTPSEASMWLNDFRFGRVMCVVCIGPGYGEMELKPYAEEEAKPLKVTAVPGTVLMVRSDKLRVRHLCRTRTLLLSCNLQASGGTNARLAPNPCAAKLQAPGGASRV
;
A
#
# COMPACT_ATOMS: atom_id res chain seq x y z
N MET A 1 24.19 -15.54 18.55
CA MET A 1 22.90 -15.84 19.22
C MET A 1 21.94 -14.72 18.85
N PRO A 2 20.88 -14.97 18.07
CA PRO A 2 19.91 -13.92 17.78
C PRO A 2 19.04 -13.73 19.02
N SER A 3 19.10 -12.52 19.57
CA SER A 3 18.34 -12.07 20.72
C SER A 3 16.84 -12.07 20.40
N GLU A 4 16.12 -12.98 21.04
CA GLU A 4 14.69 -12.89 21.26
C GLU A 4 14.39 -11.61 22.04
N LEU A 5 13.91 -10.55 21.38
CA LEU A 5 13.18 -9.46 22.02
C LEU A 5 12.53 -8.57 20.95
N SER A 6 11.20 -8.54 20.97
CA SER A 6 10.31 -7.57 20.32
C SER A 6 9.85 -7.83 18.87
N THR A 7 9.49 -9.06 18.53
CA THR A 7 8.59 -9.35 17.40
C THR A 7 7.23 -9.77 17.95
N ARG A 8 6.23 -8.87 17.92
CA ARG A 8 4.86 -9.36 17.74
C ARG A 8 4.90 -10.07 16.40
N VAL A 9 4.96 -11.40 16.43
CA VAL A 9 5.13 -12.26 15.25
C VAL A 9 4.07 -11.83 14.24
N ALA A 10 4.50 -11.27 13.11
CA ALA A 10 3.61 -10.99 12.00
C ALA A 10 2.89 -12.31 11.68
N ARG A 11 1.57 -12.33 11.84
CA ARG A 11 0.79 -13.52 11.54
C ARG A 11 0.71 -13.63 10.04
N PHE A 12 1.38 -14.64 9.51
CA PHE A 12 1.30 -15.04 8.11
C PHE A 12 -0.02 -15.77 7.89
N CYS A 13 -0.84 -15.27 6.97
CA CYS A 13 -1.94 -16.04 6.43
C CYS A 13 -1.48 -16.63 5.10
N ASP A 14 -1.39 -17.95 5.03
CA ASP A 14 -1.14 -18.66 3.78
C ASP A 14 -2.42 -18.63 2.94
N VAL A 15 -2.38 -17.93 1.81
CA VAL A 15 -3.48 -17.89 0.83
C VAL A 15 -3.24 -19.02 -0.17
N SER A 16 -3.29 -20.27 0.31
CA SER A 16 -3.31 -21.41 -0.60
C SER A 16 -4.63 -21.42 -1.39
N ASP A 17 -4.60 -21.90 -2.63
CA ASP A 17 -5.77 -21.88 -3.53
C ASP A 17 -6.97 -22.67 -2.98
N ALA A 18 -6.76 -23.57 -2.02
CA ALA A 18 -7.80 -24.42 -1.45
C ALA A 18 -8.66 -23.73 -0.37
N ASP A 19 -8.15 -22.69 0.31
CA ASP A 19 -8.80 -22.06 1.48
C ASP A 19 -8.73 -20.52 1.48
N ARG A 20 -8.94 -19.90 0.31
CA ARG A 20 -8.85 -18.43 0.15
C ARG A 20 -9.80 -17.66 1.08
N ASP A 21 -11.01 -18.17 1.31
CA ASP A 21 -11.97 -17.54 2.22
C ASP A 21 -11.49 -17.55 3.67
N ALA A 22 -10.90 -18.66 4.13
CA ALA A 22 -10.35 -18.76 5.48
C ALA A 22 -9.15 -17.81 5.66
N ALA A 23 -8.29 -17.72 4.64
CA ALA A 23 -7.17 -16.79 4.65
C ALA A 23 -7.64 -15.33 4.65
N ALA A 24 -8.67 -14.99 3.88
CA ALA A 24 -9.27 -13.67 3.85
C ALA A 24 -9.98 -13.31 5.18
N GLU A 25 -10.67 -14.27 5.80
CA GLU A 25 -11.25 -14.09 7.12
C GLU A 25 -10.16 -13.85 8.19
N ALA A 26 -9.09 -14.62 8.14
CA ALA A 26 -7.94 -14.46 9.03
C ALA A 26 -7.27 -13.09 8.80
N ALA A 27 -7.13 -12.65 7.55
CA ALA A 27 -6.63 -11.33 7.19
C ALA A 27 -7.50 -10.22 7.79
N ALA A 28 -8.82 -10.30 7.63
CA ALA A 28 -9.76 -9.35 8.21
C ALA A 28 -9.71 -9.34 9.75
N THR A 29 -9.54 -10.51 10.37
CA THR A 29 -9.38 -10.62 11.84
C THR A 29 -8.09 -9.94 12.31
N ASN A 30 -6.97 -10.17 11.62
CA ASN A 30 -5.70 -9.54 11.93
C ASN A 30 -5.73 -8.02 11.67
N LEU A 31 -6.40 -7.57 10.60
CA LEU A 31 -6.65 -6.16 10.35
C LEU A 31 -7.47 -5.51 11.47
N ALA A 32 -8.51 -6.18 11.98
CA ALA A 32 -9.34 -5.66 13.07
C ALA A 32 -8.58 -5.54 14.40
N VAL A 33 -7.71 -6.52 14.71
CA VAL A 33 -7.01 -6.59 16.00
C VAL A 33 -5.67 -5.83 16.00
N GLN A 34 -4.88 -5.99 14.94
CA GLN A 34 -3.51 -5.48 14.86
C GLN A 34 -3.38 -4.29 13.91
N GLY A 35 -4.37 -4.07 13.04
CA GLY A 35 -4.31 -3.06 12.00
C GLY A 35 -3.53 -3.50 10.75
N PHE A 36 -2.97 -4.70 10.69
CA PHE A 36 -2.25 -5.20 9.51
C PHE A 36 -2.27 -6.74 9.45
N CYS A 37 -1.95 -7.29 8.28
CA CYS A 37 -1.75 -8.72 8.05
C CYS A 37 -0.75 -8.95 6.92
N VAL A 38 0.16 -9.92 7.11
CA VAL A 38 1.07 -10.38 6.06
C VAL A 38 0.49 -11.63 5.41
N LEU A 39 0.45 -11.64 4.09
CA LEU A 39 -0.14 -12.70 3.30
C LEU A 39 0.92 -13.37 2.46
N ASP A 40 0.80 -14.68 2.31
CA ASP A 40 1.48 -15.42 1.25
C ASP A 40 0.50 -15.64 0.10
N CYS A 41 0.71 -14.94 -1.01
CA CYS A 41 -0.09 -15.08 -2.23
C CYS A 41 0.64 -15.89 -3.31
N GLY A 42 1.69 -16.62 -2.95
CA GLY A 42 2.47 -17.47 -3.86
C GLY A 42 3.46 -16.71 -4.75
N PHE A 43 3.65 -15.39 -4.54
CA PHE A 43 4.60 -14.58 -5.32
C PHE A 43 6.07 -14.97 -5.09
N LYS A 44 6.39 -15.60 -3.96
CA LYS A 44 7.77 -16.06 -3.68
C LYS A 44 8.18 -17.22 -4.56
N ASP A 45 7.25 -18.15 -4.81
CA ASP A 45 7.56 -19.42 -5.45
C ASP A 45 6.79 -19.62 -6.76
N LYS A 46 5.45 -19.64 -6.71
CA LYS A 46 4.57 -19.98 -7.84
C LYS A 46 4.49 -18.88 -8.91
N LYS A 47 4.58 -17.61 -8.51
CA LYS A 47 4.40 -16.44 -9.39
C LYS A 47 5.67 -15.58 -9.48
N LYS A 48 6.84 -16.22 -9.41
CA LYS A 48 8.13 -15.52 -9.49
C LYS A 48 8.32 -14.82 -10.84
N ASP A 49 7.89 -15.46 -11.91
CA ASP A 49 7.89 -14.92 -13.27
C ASP A 49 7.08 -13.63 -13.39
N VAL A 50 5.95 -13.52 -12.67
CA VAL A 50 5.15 -12.29 -12.59
C VAL A 50 5.95 -11.15 -11.98
N LEU A 51 6.75 -11.42 -10.94
CA LEU A 51 7.62 -10.39 -10.34
C LEU A 51 8.74 -9.97 -11.30
N ASP A 52 9.32 -10.90 -12.05
CA ASP A 52 10.31 -10.60 -13.09
C ASP A 52 9.73 -9.71 -14.19
N LYS A 53 8.54 -10.04 -14.71
CA LYS A 53 7.83 -9.22 -15.68
C LYS A 53 7.49 -7.83 -15.12
N ALA A 54 7.04 -7.76 -13.87
CA ALA A 54 6.70 -6.48 -13.24
C ALA A 54 7.92 -5.56 -13.08
N ARG A 55 9.12 -6.14 -12.85
CA ARG A 55 10.38 -5.38 -12.86
C ARG A 55 10.72 -4.86 -14.26
N ALA A 56 10.49 -5.65 -15.30
CA ALA A 56 10.68 -5.20 -16.68
C ALA A 56 9.70 -4.07 -17.04
N ASP A 57 8.42 -4.19 -16.67
CA ASP A 57 7.42 -3.14 -16.85
C ASP A 57 7.83 -1.84 -16.13
N ALA A 58 8.37 -1.95 -14.91
CA ALA A 58 8.86 -0.82 -14.15
C ALA A 58 10.08 -0.14 -14.79
N ALA A 59 10.99 -0.92 -15.40
CA ALA A 59 12.12 -0.37 -16.14
C ALA A 59 11.64 0.44 -17.37
N ALA A 60 10.67 -0.09 -18.12
CA ALA A 60 10.06 0.62 -19.25
C ALA A 60 9.34 1.93 -18.81
N LEU A 61 8.76 1.94 -17.61
CA LEU A 61 8.18 3.16 -17.01
C LEU A 61 9.24 4.21 -16.65
N ASP A 62 10.40 3.79 -16.15
CA ASP A 62 11.53 4.67 -15.84
C ASP A 62 12.12 5.26 -17.13
N GLU A 63 12.28 4.44 -18.17
CA GLU A 63 12.69 4.88 -19.52
C GLU A 63 11.72 5.89 -20.15
N ALA A 64 10.43 5.77 -19.85
CA ALA A 64 9.38 6.68 -20.30
C ALA A 64 9.21 7.92 -19.39
N GLU A 65 10.09 8.13 -18.41
CA GLU A 65 10.06 9.24 -17.44
C GLU A 65 8.72 9.34 -16.68
N ALA A 66 8.03 8.22 -16.47
CA ALA A 66 6.73 8.18 -15.80
C ALA A 66 6.82 8.34 -14.27
N PHE A 67 8.00 8.13 -13.70
CA PHE A 67 8.26 8.30 -12.27
C PHE A 67 8.53 9.76 -11.92
N TYR A 68 7.83 10.25 -10.90
CA TYR A 68 8.08 11.57 -10.34
C TYR A 68 8.20 11.53 -8.82
N ARG A 69 8.86 12.55 -8.26
CA ARG A 69 8.96 12.72 -6.81
C ARG A 69 7.70 13.42 -6.29
N PRO A 70 6.89 12.77 -5.44
CA PRO A 70 5.66 13.37 -4.93
C PRO A 70 5.94 14.46 -3.89
N GLU A 71 4.97 15.37 -3.70
CA GLU A 71 4.98 16.31 -2.59
C GLU A 71 4.87 15.60 -1.22
N GLU A 72 5.31 16.27 -0.17
CA GLU A 72 5.29 15.78 1.22
C GLU A 72 3.91 15.32 1.69
N LEU A 73 2.88 16.05 1.27
CA LEU A 73 1.51 15.74 1.65
C LEU A 73 1.03 14.41 1.07
N VAL A 74 1.64 13.95 -0.03
CA VAL A 74 1.34 12.68 -0.67
C VAL A 74 2.18 11.57 -0.07
N PHE A 75 3.51 11.71 -0.01
CA PHE A 75 4.34 10.61 0.48
C PHE A 75 4.08 10.28 1.96
N THR A 76 3.64 11.25 2.77
CA THR A 76 3.22 11.00 4.15
C THR A 76 1.97 10.15 4.29
N GLY A 77 1.13 10.06 3.24
CA GLY A 77 0.03 9.11 3.13
C GLY A 77 0.36 7.82 2.38
N LEU A 78 1.60 7.65 1.95
CA LEU A 78 2.12 6.46 1.28
C LEU A 78 3.14 5.77 2.20
N PHE A 79 4.37 5.54 1.74
CA PHE A 79 5.42 4.84 2.48
C PHE A 79 6.50 5.76 3.05
N GLY A 80 6.18 7.05 3.22
CA GLY A 80 7.13 8.06 3.64
C GLY A 80 8.05 8.50 2.51
N ASP A 81 9.01 9.33 2.87
CA ASP A 81 10.01 9.95 2.00
C ASP A 81 10.88 8.90 1.29
N GLU A 82 11.50 7.98 2.02
CA GLU A 82 12.34 6.93 1.43
C GLU A 82 11.54 5.83 0.72
N GLY A 83 10.35 5.51 1.24
CA GLY A 83 9.51 4.43 0.73
C GLY A 83 8.72 4.80 -0.53
N SER A 84 8.54 6.09 -0.79
CA SER A 84 7.90 6.65 -1.97
C SER A 84 8.79 7.74 -2.58
N ALA A 85 10.09 7.47 -2.71
CA ALA A 85 11.06 8.44 -3.22
C ALA A 85 10.68 8.92 -4.63
N ARG A 86 10.27 7.98 -5.48
CA ARG A 86 9.56 8.26 -6.74
C ARG A 86 8.31 7.40 -6.84
N ILE A 87 7.27 7.91 -7.49
CA ILE A 87 6.03 7.17 -7.72
C ILE A 87 5.59 7.28 -9.17
N ALA A 88 4.88 6.25 -9.63
CA ALA A 88 4.17 6.24 -10.91
C ALA A 88 2.75 5.73 -10.65
N PRO A 89 1.74 6.63 -10.59
CA PRO A 89 0.33 6.23 -10.57
C PRO A 89 -0.03 5.52 -11.87
N LEU A 90 -0.67 4.36 -11.80
CA LEU A 90 -0.89 3.49 -12.96
C LEU A 90 -2.37 3.48 -13.36
N ASN A 91 -2.63 3.48 -14.67
CA ASN A 91 -3.94 3.14 -15.23
C ASN A 91 -3.88 1.81 -15.99
N LEU A 92 -3.73 0.72 -15.23
CA LEU A 92 -3.49 -0.62 -15.76
C LEU A 92 -4.64 -1.20 -16.59
N ARG A 93 -5.83 -0.58 -16.57
CA ARG A 93 -6.97 -1.00 -17.40
C ARG A 93 -6.80 -0.63 -18.86
N GLU A 94 -6.12 0.48 -19.15
CA GLU A 94 -6.06 1.07 -20.49
C GLU A 94 -4.75 0.78 -21.22
N GLU A 95 -3.71 0.35 -20.51
CA GLU A 95 -2.36 0.23 -21.06
C GLU A 95 -2.02 -1.20 -21.47
N PRO A 96 -1.92 -1.55 -22.76
CA PRO A 96 -1.82 -2.94 -23.20
C PRO A 96 -0.54 -3.67 -22.75
N MET A 97 0.61 -2.97 -22.63
CA MET A 97 1.94 -3.60 -22.62
C MET A 97 2.54 -3.96 -21.23
N ARG A 98 1.78 -3.86 -20.12
CA ARG A 98 2.32 -4.04 -18.76
C ARG A 98 1.86 -5.33 -18.09
N GLU A 99 2.24 -6.48 -18.65
CA GLU A 99 1.71 -7.79 -18.24
C GLU A 99 1.98 -8.12 -16.77
N GLY A 100 3.19 -7.83 -16.26
CA GLY A 100 3.58 -8.18 -14.90
C GLY A 100 2.85 -7.33 -13.86
N LEU A 101 2.84 -6.00 -14.04
CA LEU A 101 2.11 -5.09 -13.16
C LEU A 101 0.60 -5.35 -13.19
N LYS A 102 0.03 -5.66 -14.37
CA LYS A 102 -1.39 -6.06 -14.49
C LYS A 102 -1.69 -7.34 -13.73
N ALA A 103 -0.83 -8.34 -13.82
CA ALA A 103 -1.03 -9.59 -13.11
C ALA A 103 -1.02 -9.37 -11.59
N ILE A 104 -0.07 -8.58 -11.07
CA ILE A 104 -0.06 -8.23 -9.63
C ILE A 104 -1.33 -7.43 -9.26
N ASP A 105 -1.74 -6.47 -10.08
CA ASP A 105 -2.93 -5.65 -9.81
C ASP A 105 -4.25 -6.46 -9.85
N ALA A 106 -4.33 -7.47 -10.71
CA ALA A 106 -5.44 -8.42 -10.77
C ALA A 106 -5.52 -9.25 -9.49
N GLU A 107 -4.39 -9.74 -8.98
CA GLU A 107 -4.30 -10.47 -7.71
C GLU A 107 -4.70 -9.60 -6.52
N MET A 108 -4.24 -8.34 -6.49
CA MET A 108 -4.66 -7.38 -5.47
C MET A 108 -6.17 -7.09 -5.54
N THR A 109 -6.74 -7.08 -6.74
CA THR A 109 -8.19 -6.91 -6.96
C THR A 109 -8.97 -8.12 -6.46
N GLU A 110 -8.51 -9.33 -6.77
CA GLU A 110 -9.14 -10.56 -6.30
C GLU A 110 -9.08 -10.66 -4.77
N LEU A 111 -7.91 -10.42 -4.18
CA LEU A 111 -7.74 -10.39 -2.73
C LEU A 111 -8.69 -9.38 -2.06
N ALA A 112 -8.86 -8.20 -2.65
CA ALA A 112 -9.79 -7.20 -2.16
C ALA A 112 -11.24 -7.69 -2.21
N GLN A 113 -11.66 -8.36 -3.29
CA GLN A 113 -13.01 -8.89 -3.45
C GLN A 113 -13.31 -9.99 -2.41
N VAL A 114 -12.38 -10.92 -2.21
CA VAL A 114 -12.53 -12.02 -1.25
C VAL A 114 -12.49 -11.50 0.20
N ALA A 115 -11.65 -10.50 0.50
CA ALA A 115 -11.55 -9.94 1.85
C ALA A 115 -12.70 -8.98 2.21
N ALA A 116 -13.35 -8.33 1.24
CA ALA A 116 -14.34 -7.28 1.49
C ALA A 116 -15.51 -7.68 2.41
N PRO A 117 -16.16 -8.86 2.24
CA PRO A 117 -17.24 -9.29 3.13
C PRO A 117 -16.79 -9.42 4.59
N PHE A 118 -15.62 -10.00 4.82
CA PHE A 118 -15.06 -10.19 6.16
C PHE A 118 -14.61 -8.87 6.79
N ILE A 119 -14.04 -7.97 5.98
CA ILE A 119 -13.70 -6.61 6.41
C ILE A 119 -14.97 -5.85 6.86
N SER A 120 -16.04 -5.96 6.07
CA SER A 120 -17.34 -5.35 6.41
C SER A 120 -17.88 -5.92 7.73
N PHE A 121 -17.92 -7.25 7.85
CA PHE A 121 -18.44 -7.91 9.04
C PHE A 121 -17.62 -7.61 10.31
N LYS A 122 -16.29 -7.69 10.26
CA LYS A 122 -15.43 -7.57 11.46
C LYS A 122 -15.09 -6.13 11.83
N MET A 123 -15.09 -5.20 10.87
CA MET A 123 -14.65 -3.82 11.09
C MET A 123 -15.75 -2.78 10.84
N GLY A 124 -16.92 -3.17 10.35
CA GLY A 124 -17.99 -2.24 9.97
C GLY A 124 -17.59 -1.33 8.80
N LEU A 125 -16.68 -1.79 7.94
CA LEU A 125 -16.19 -1.05 6.77
C LEU A 125 -16.75 -1.67 5.49
N GLU A 126 -17.72 -1.00 4.88
CA GLU A 126 -18.23 -1.41 3.58
C GLU A 126 -17.25 -0.98 2.48
N ILE A 127 -16.44 -1.92 2.00
CA ILE A 127 -15.52 -1.71 0.89
C ILE A 127 -16.32 -1.69 -0.42
N VAL A 128 -16.34 -0.54 -1.10
CA VAL A 128 -17.14 -0.32 -2.31
C VAL A 128 -16.30 -0.25 -3.58
N SER A 129 -15.03 0.11 -3.44
CA SER A 129 -14.13 0.29 -4.59
C SER A 129 -12.67 0.15 -4.17
N ARG A 130 -11.78 0.24 -5.15
CA ARG A 130 -10.33 0.29 -5.00
C ARG A 130 -9.79 1.50 -5.75
N ALA A 131 -8.86 2.21 -5.13
CA ALA A 131 -8.09 3.26 -5.80
C ALA A 131 -7.20 2.66 -6.90
N ARG A 132 -6.68 3.53 -7.77
CA ARG A 132 -5.67 3.13 -8.75
C ARG A 132 -4.43 2.55 -8.07
N ALA A 133 -3.74 1.66 -8.77
CA ALA A 133 -2.45 1.19 -8.32
C ALA A 133 -1.40 2.31 -8.43
N VAL A 134 -0.46 2.30 -7.49
CA VAL A 134 0.68 3.21 -7.47
C VAL A 134 1.92 2.34 -7.37
N LEU A 135 2.82 2.49 -8.35
CA LEU A 135 4.15 1.89 -8.29
C LEU A 135 5.07 2.86 -7.54
N HIS A 136 5.79 2.33 -6.57
CA HIS A 136 6.72 3.08 -5.76
C HIS A 136 8.11 2.58 -6.02
N GLU A 137 9.01 3.52 -6.20
CA GLU A 137 10.42 3.27 -6.09
C GLU A 137 10.93 3.79 -4.76
N THR A 138 11.54 2.89 -4.01
CA THR A 138 12.15 3.19 -2.72
C THR A 138 13.62 3.52 -2.93
N GLY A 139 14.17 4.43 -2.14
CA GLY A 139 15.59 4.76 -2.24
C GLY A 139 15.94 6.17 -1.78
N PRO A 140 17.15 6.64 -2.12
CA PRO A 140 17.55 8.01 -1.84
C PRO A 140 16.62 9.01 -2.53
N LEU A 141 16.44 10.15 -1.87
CA LEU A 141 15.58 11.24 -2.33
C LEU A 141 16.25 12.04 -3.46
N GLU A 142 16.26 11.46 -4.65
CA GLU A 142 16.77 12.09 -5.85
C GLU A 142 15.64 12.73 -6.68
N GLY A 143 15.97 13.77 -7.43
CA GLY A 143 15.02 14.48 -8.28
C GLY A 143 14.26 15.64 -7.61
N VAL A 144 13.60 16.42 -8.46
CA VAL A 144 12.83 17.62 -8.07
C VAL A 144 11.43 17.21 -7.65
N ILE A 145 10.95 17.74 -6.52
CA ILE A 145 9.57 17.56 -6.08
C ILE A 145 8.64 18.15 -7.15
N GLN A 146 7.78 17.31 -7.72
CA GLN A 146 6.77 17.76 -8.66
C GLN A 146 5.60 18.37 -7.87
N LYS A 147 5.33 19.66 -8.12
CA LYS A 147 4.20 20.32 -7.50
C LYS A 147 2.88 19.69 -7.98
N LEU A 148 1.95 19.48 -7.07
CA LEU A 148 0.63 18.96 -7.41
C LEU A 148 -0.18 20.03 -8.13
N THR A 149 -0.76 19.64 -9.27
CA THR A 149 -1.87 20.40 -9.84
C THR A 149 -3.12 20.25 -8.95
N PRO A 150 -4.08 21.18 -9.02
CA PRO A 150 -5.35 21.06 -8.28
C PRO A 150 -6.11 19.76 -8.59
N SER A 151 -6.00 19.26 -9.83
CA SER A 151 -6.59 18.00 -10.26
C SER A 151 -5.93 16.81 -9.55
N GLU A 152 -4.59 16.77 -9.51
CA GLU A 152 -3.85 15.71 -8.81
C GLU A 152 -4.07 15.75 -7.30
N ALA A 153 -4.07 16.94 -6.69
CA ALA A 153 -4.41 17.10 -5.28
C ALA A 153 -5.82 16.56 -4.98
N SER A 154 -6.79 16.83 -5.86
CA SER A 154 -8.16 16.30 -5.74
C SER A 154 -8.22 14.77 -5.86
N MET A 155 -7.42 14.19 -6.76
CA MET A 155 -7.30 12.74 -6.89
C MET A 155 -6.73 12.09 -5.62
N TRP A 156 -5.59 12.58 -5.12
CA TRP A 156 -4.97 12.08 -3.89
C TRP A 156 -5.86 12.27 -2.67
N LEU A 157 -6.56 13.41 -2.60
CA LEU A 157 -7.54 13.66 -1.55
C LEU A 157 -8.64 12.60 -1.55
N ASN A 158 -9.18 12.25 -2.71
CA ASN A 158 -10.20 11.20 -2.81
C ASN A 158 -9.64 9.84 -2.41
N ASP A 159 -8.44 9.49 -2.89
CA ASP A 159 -7.79 8.22 -2.57
C ASP A 159 -7.58 8.06 -1.05
N PHE A 160 -7.09 9.10 -0.37
CA PHE A 160 -6.91 9.07 1.08
C PHE A 160 -8.22 9.17 1.84
N ARG A 161 -9.17 10.01 1.38
CA ARG A 161 -10.44 10.23 2.07
C ARG A 161 -11.25 8.95 2.22
N PHE A 162 -11.30 8.14 1.16
CA PHE A 162 -12.05 6.89 1.16
C PHE A 162 -11.19 5.66 1.47
N GLY A 163 -9.87 5.74 1.30
CA GLY A 163 -8.94 4.66 1.62
C GLY A 163 -8.96 4.28 3.10
N ARG A 164 -9.18 2.99 3.39
CA ARG A 164 -9.16 2.43 4.75
C ARG A 164 -8.16 1.30 4.91
N VAL A 165 -8.00 0.48 3.88
CA VAL A 165 -7.04 -0.62 3.88
C VAL A 165 -6.13 -0.47 2.67
N MET A 166 -4.83 -0.38 2.87
CA MET A 166 -3.85 -0.41 1.79
C MET A 166 -3.39 -1.85 1.60
N CYS A 167 -3.41 -2.32 0.36
CA CYS A 167 -2.76 -3.56 -0.05
C CYS A 167 -1.42 -3.20 -0.70
N VAL A 168 -0.36 -3.93 -0.37
CA VAL A 168 1.01 -3.68 -0.81
C VAL A 168 1.65 -4.99 -1.24
N VAL A 169 2.32 -4.99 -2.39
CA VAL A 169 3.13 -6.09 -2.88
C VAL A 169 4.56 -5.61 -3.04
N CYS A 170 5.51 -6.28 -2.36
CA CYS A 170 6.93 -6.03 -2.55
C CYS A 170 7.42 -6.74 -3.81
N ILE A 171 7.79 -6.00 -4.85
CA ILE A 171 8.21 -6.56 -6.14
C ILE A 171 9.70 -6.92 -6.12
N GLY A 172 10.52 -6.15 -5.41
CA GLY A 172 11.99 -6.30 -5.41
C GLY A 172 12.68 -5.40 -6.44
N PRO A 173 13.93 -5.71 -6.84
CA PRO A 173 14.73 -6.86 -6.42
C PRO A 173 15.32 -6.72 -5.02
N GLY A 174 15.34 -5.51 -4.47
CA GLY A 174 15.80 -5.24 -3.10
C GLY A 174 14.86 -5.75 -2.01
N TYR A 175 15.21 -5.42 -0.78
CA TYR A 175 14.43 -5.72 0.42
C TYR A 175 14.51 -4.58 1.43
N GLY A 176 13.60 -4.59 2.39
CA GLY A 176 13.51 -3.56 3.41
C GLY A 176 12.66 -3.95 4.61
N GLU A 177 12.28 -2.95 5.39
CA GLU A 177 11.36 -3.07 6.52
C GLU A 177 10.17 -2.12 6.33
N MET A 178 8.96 -2.64 6.48
CA MET A 178 7.76 -1.84 6.65
C MET A 178 7.64 -1.49 8.14
N GLU A 179 7.75 -0.21 8.46
CA GLU A 179 7.47 0.32 9.79
C GLU A 179 6.01 0.75 9.89
N LEU A 180 5.30 0.16 10.85
CA LEU A 180 3.90 0.39 11.11
C LEU A 180 3.75 1.10 12.46
N LYS A 181 3.12 2.27 12.46
CA LYS A 181 2.96 3.08 13.68
C LYS A 181 1.57 3.71 13.78
N PRO A 182 0.86 3.58 14.91
CA PRO A 182 -0.42 4.26 15.09
C PRO A 182 -0.36 5.78 14.88
N TYR A 183 -1.41 6.35 14.28
CA TYR A 183 -1.55 7.81 14.24
C TYR A 183 -1.81 8.38 15.63
N ALA A 184 -2.62 7.71 16.44
CA ALA A 184 -3.08 8.20 17.75
C ALA A 184 -2.00 8.18 18.85
N GLU A 185 -0.92 7.41 18.66
CA GLU A 185 0.14 7.25 19.66
C GLU A 185 1.49 7.63 19.04
N GLU A 186 1.84 8.91 19.13
CA GLU A 186 3.08 9.42 18.54
C GLU A 186 4.34 8.87 19.21
N GLU A 187 4.28 8.50 20.49
CA GLU A 187 5.42 7.90 21.21
C GLU A 187 5.50 6.37 21.06
N ALA A 188 4.55 5.75 20.34
CA ALA A 188 4.58 4.30 20.12
C ALA A 188 5.82 3.89 19.31
N LYS A 189 6.47 2.79 19.74
CA LYS A 189 7.54 2.16 18.97
C LYS A 189 6.97 1.59 17.67
N PRO A 190 7.61 1.82 16.51
CA PRO A 190 7.14 1.25 15.26
C PRO A 190 7.25 -0.28 15.31
N LEU A 191 6.20 -0.95 14.84
CA LEU A 191 6.26 -2.37 14.55
C LEU A 191 6.94 -2.57 13.19
N LYS A 192 7.84 -3.54 13.09
CA LYS A 192 8.61 -3.80 11.88
C LYS A 192 8.19 -5.10 11.23
N VAL A 193 7.94 -5.05 9.91
CA VAL A 193 7.67 -6.22 9.08
C VAL A 193 8.73 -6.28 7.98
N THR A 194 9.45 -7.38 7.87
CA THR A 194 10.43 -7.56 6.79
C THR A 194 9.70 -7.65 5.45
N ALA A 195 10.08 -6.80 4.51
CA ALA A 195 9.57 -6.77 3.14
C ALA A 195 10.63 -7.32 2.19
N VAL A 196 10.43 -8.57 1.77
CA VAL A 196 11.23 -9.23 0.70
C VAL A 196 10.38 -9.39 -0.55
N PRO A 197 10.98 -9.59 -1.74
CA PRO A 197 10.22 -9.82 -2.96
C PRO A 197 9.15 -10.92 -2.77
N GLY A 198 7.93 -10.64 -3.22
CA GLY A 198 6.74 -11.47 -3.07
C GLY A 198 6.01 -11.33 -1.73
N THR A 199 6.47 -10.50 -0.80
CA THR A 199 5.72 -10.18 0.42
C THR A 199 4.48 -9.38 0.09
N VAL A 200 3.31 -9.83 0.57
CA VAL A 200 2.04 -9.10 0.46
C VAL A 200 1.60 -8.64 1.84
N LEU A 201 1.22 -7.37 1.95
CA LEU A 201 0.80 -6.73 3.20
C LEU A 201 -0.55 -6.04 3.00
N MET A 202 -1.52 -6.34 3.85
CA MET A 202 -2.71 -5.51 4.03
C MET A 202 -2.58 -4.71 5.32
N VAL A 203 -2.89 -3.42 5.28
CA VAL A 203 -2.72 -2.52 6.43
C VAL A 203 -3.84 -1.49 6.51
N ARG A 204 -4.34 -1.21 7.72
CA ARG A 204 -5.31 -0.15 8.02
C ARG A 204 -4.66 1.22 7.86
N SER A 205 -4.62 1.73 6.63
CA SER A 205 -4.00 3.02 6.28
C SER A 205 -4.66 4.23 6.92
N ASP A 206 -5.86 4.07 7.49
CA ASP A 206 -6.55 5.08 8.29
C ASP A 206 -6.19 5.05 9.78
N LYS A 207 -5.54 3.99 10.26
CA LYS A 207 -5.13 3.82 11.67
C LYS A 207 -3.62 3.79 11.86
N LEU A 208 -2.90 3.32 10.87
CA LEU A 208 -1.45 3.14 10.89
C LEU A 208 -0.78 4.01 9.83
N ARG A 209 0.26 4.71 10.25
CA ARG A 209 1.32 5.23 9.37
C ARG A 209 2.16 4.05 8.90
N VAL A 210 2.48 4.06 7.62
CA VAL A 210 3.35 3.05 7.00
C VAL A 210 4.58 3.79 6.48
N ARG A 211 5.77 3.30 6.80
CA ARG A 211 7.01 3.70 6.14
C ARG A 211 7.70 2.47 5.59
N HIS A 212 8.36 2.61 4.46
CA HIS A 212 9.27 1.57 3.99
C HIS A 212 10.70 2.07 4.07
N LEU A 213 11.51 1.39 4.88
CA LEU A 213 12.93 1.63 5.01
C LEU A 213 13.67 0.60 4.17
N CYS A 214 14.38 1.06 3.15
CA CYS A 214 15.08 0.19 2.22
C CYS A 214 16.60 0.32 2.38
N ARG A 215 17.32 -0.79 2.23
CA ARG A 215 18.79 -0.74 2.11
C ARG A 215 19.26 -0.61 0.67
N THR A 216 18.40 -1.02 -0.25
CA THR A 216 18.64 -1.06 -1.70
C THR A 216 17.38 -0.63 -2.41
N ARG A 217 17.51 -0.04 -3.61
CA ARG A 217 16.37 0.30 -4.48
C ARG A 217 15.41 -0.89 -4.60
N THR A 218 14.15 -0.66 -4.25
CA THR A 218 13.10 -1.69 -4.21
C THR A 218 11.84 -1.12 -4.83
N LEU A 219 11.10 -1.95 -5.55
CA LEU A 219 9.81 -1.60 -6.10
C LEU A 219 8.69 -2.15 -5.21
N LEU A 220 7.68 -1.32 -4.96
CA LEU A 220 6.45 -1.71 -4.26
C LEU A 220 5.25 -1.36 -5.15
N LEU A 221 4.26 -2.24 -5.25
CA LEU A 221 2.96 -1.89 -5.81
C LEU A 221 1.97 -1.71 -4.67
N SER A 222 1.21 -0.62 -4.65
CA SER A 222 0.17 -0.40 -3.65
C SER A 222 -1.15 0.06 -4.23
N CYS A 223 -2.23 -0.20 -3.51
CA CYS A 223 -3.54 0.41 -3.77
C CYS A 223 -4.36 0.49 -2.49
N ASN A 224 -5.23 1.49 -2.38
CA ASN A 224 -6.17 1.62 -1.26
C ASN A 224 -7.51 0.97 -1.60
N LEU A 225 -8.02 0.13 -0.70
CA LEU A 225 -9.42 -0.28 -0.64
C LEU A 225 -10.23 0.87 -0.03
N GLN A 226 -11.22 1.30 -0.79
CA GLN A 226 -12.04 2.46 -0.48
C GLN A 226 -13.35 2.02 0.14
N ALA A 227 -13.64 2.59 1.31
CA ALA A 227 -14.89 2.34 2.01
C ALA A 227 -15.89 3.48 1.77
N SER A 228 -17.16 3.14 1.58
CA SER A 228 -18.25 4.09 1.79
C SER A 228 -18.33 4.41 3.28
N GLY A 229 -18.71 5.64 3.64
CA GLY A 229 -19.22 5.87 4.98
C GLY A 229 -20.50 5.05 5.11
N GLY A 230 -20.44 3.91 5.81
CA GLY A 230 -21.59 3.03 5.96
C GLY A 230 -22.81 3.79 6.49
N THR A 231 -23.99 3.21 6.33
CA THR A 231 -25.29 3.84 6.62
C THR A 231 -25.45 4.43 8.03
N ASN A 232 -24.62 4.06 9.01
CA ASN A 232 -24.79 4.43 10.42
C ASN A 232 -23.57 5.07 11.11
N ALA A 233 -22.45 5.32 10.43
CA ALA A 233 -21.30 5.97 11.08
C ALA A 233 -20.53 6.89 10.11
N ARG A 234 -20.36 8.16 10.51
CA ARG A 234 -19.34 9.02 9.89
C ARG A 234 -17.98 8.38 10.18
N LEU A 235 -17.39 7.77 9.16
CA LEU A 235 -16.01 7.31 9.25
C LEU A 235 -15.13 8.51 9.61
N ALA A 236 -14.28 8.33 10.62
CA ALA A 236 -13.27 9.32 10.94
C ALA A 236 -12.45 9.62 9.67
N PRO A 237 -12.14 10.90 9.39
CA PRO A 237 -11.36 11.26 8.23
C PRO A 237 -9.98 10.60 8.33
N ASN A 238 -9.49 10.07 7.20
CA ASN A 238 -8.12 9.59 7.11
C ASN A 238 -7.18 10.77 7.42
N PRO A 239 -6.22 10.64 8.36
CA PRO A 239 -5.33 11.74 8.75
C PRO A 239 -4.60 12.38 7.56
N CYS A 240 -4.28 11.62 6.51
CA CYS A 240 -3.60 12.13 5.32
C CYS A 240 -4.51 12.98 4.43
N ALA A 241 -5.81 12.65 4.37
CA ALA A 241 -6.80 13.48 3.68
C ALA A 241 -6.97 14.83 4.38
N ALA A 242 -6.94 14.85 5.72
CA ALA A 242 -7.05 16.09 6.50
C ALA A 242 -5.86 17.04 6.23
N LYS A 243 -4.65 16.50 6.05
CA LYS A 243 -3.46 17.30 5.71
C LYS A 243 -3.57 17.97 4.35
N LEU A 244 -4.10 17.28 3.34
CA LEU A 244 -4.34 17.85 2.00
C LEU A 244 -5.42 18.95 2.01
N GLN A 245 -6.34 18.93 2.98
CA GLN A 245 -7.40 19.93 3.11
C GLN A 245 -6.99 21.17 3.92
N ALA A 246 -5.88 21.11 4.66
CA ALA A 246 -5.47 22.21 5.51
C ALA A 246 -5.09 23.46 4.67
N PRO A 247 -5.49 24.68 5.08
CA PRO A 247 -5.10 25.91 4.40
C PRO A 247 -3.59 26.09 4.49
N GLY A 248 -2.90 25.76 3.40
CA GLY A 248 -1.43 25.65 3.31
C GLY A 248 -0.96 24.41 2.54
N GLY A 249 -1.81 23.38 2.40
CA GLY A 249 -1.47 22.13 1.71
C GLY A 249 -1.58 22.14 0.18
N ALA A 250 -2.13 23.19 -0.43
CA ALA A 250 -2.27 23.27 -1.89
C ALA A 250 -1.94 24.64 -2.47
N SER A 251 -1.32 25.55 -1.69
CA SER A 251 -1.10 26.91 -2.17
C SER A 251 0.08 27.61 -1.47
N ARG A 252 1.23 27.58 -2.15
CA ARG A 252 1.94 28.79 -2.58
C ARG A 252 2.39 28.57 -4.03
N VAL A 253 1.50 28.95 -4.95
CA VAL A 253 1.87 29.41 -6.30
C VAL A 253 2.41 30.83 -6.14
#